data_AF-A0A7W9GQA9-F1
#
_entry.id   AF-A0A7W9GQA9-F1
#
_cell.length_a   1.000
_cell.length_b   1.000
_cell.length_c   1.000
_cell.angle_alpha   90.00
_cell.angle_beta   90.00
_cell.angle_gamma   90.00
#
_symmetry.space_group_name_H-M   'P 1'
#
loop_
_entity.id
_entity.type
_entity.pdbx_description
1 polymer ?
#
loop_
_entity_poly.entity_id
_entity_poly.type
_entity_poly.pdbx_seq_one_letter_code
_entity_poly.pdbx_strand_id
1 'polypeptide(L)'
;MQEETLTGWLLWSRPPVRQLDVIVVTDQDGATLANRPLPYGTVGTRGWDVTLRQLGFERLGAWMTTSGGYCCRVQRIGAPPAAVLARTA
;
A
#
# COMPACT_ATOMS: atom_id res chain seq x y z
N MET A 1 6.15 2.99 23.30
CA MET A 1 5.73 3.35 21.94
C MET A 1 5.23 2.05 21.31
N GLN A 2 3.91 1.86 21.18
CA GLN A 2 3.39 0.64 20.56
C GLN A 2 3.77 0.66 19.08
N GLU A 3 4.38 -0.42 18.59
CA GLU A 3 4.60 -0.61 17.16
C GLU A 3 3.22 -0.77 16.49
N GLU A 4 2.77 0.27 15.81
CA GLU A 4 1.52 0.26 15.04
C GLU A 4 1.62 -0.84 13.97
N THR A 5 0.94 -1.97 14.16
CA THR A 5 1.01 -3.09 13.22
C THR A 5 0.07 -2.80 12.07
N LEU A 6 0.65 -2.44 10.91
CA LEU A 6 -0.11 -2.11 9.71
C LEU A 6 0.02 -3.23 8.66
N THR A 7 -1.08 -3.47 7.95
CA THR A 7 -1.13 -4.49 6.89
C THR A 7 -1.51 -3.86 5.56
N GLY A 8 -0.68 -4.07 4.55
CA GLY A 8 -0.99 -3.73 3.16
C GLY A 8 -1.59 -4.94 2.45
N TRP A 9 -2.69 -4.72 1.76
CA TRP A 9 -3.45 -5.72 1.02
C TRP A 9 -3.46 -5.35 -0.46
N LEU A 10 -3.19 -6.34 -1.32
CA LEU A 10 -3.59 -6.30 -2.72
C LEU A 10 -4.88 -7.10 -2.84
N LEU A 11 -5.97 -6.44 -3.23
CA LEU A 11 -7.25 -7.07 -3.50
C LEU A 11 -7.44 -7.20 -5.01
N TRP A 12 -7.72 -8.40 -5.50
CA TRP A 12 -7.99 -8.61 -6.92
C TRP A 12 -9.26 -7.92 -7.39
N SER A 13 -9.26 -7.51 -8.65
CA SER A 13 -10.45 -7.08 -9.37
C SER A 13 -11.55 -8.14 -9.28
N ARG A 14 -12.78 -7.67 -9.09
CA ARG A 14 -14.00 -8.48 -9.05
C ARG A 14 -15.08 -7.79 -9.88
N PRO A 15 -15.09 -7.98 -11.20
CA PRO A 15 -16.16 -7.46 -12.05
C PRO A 15 -17.55 -7.98 -11.61
N PRO A 16 -18.62 -7.17 -11.76
CA PRO A 16 -18.64 -5.83 -12.34
C PRO A 16 -18.22 -4.72 -11.37
N VAL A 17 -18.09 -5.02 -10.08
CA VAL A 17 -17.98 -4.02 -9.01
C VAL A 17 -16.60 -3.36 -8.95
N ARG A 18 -15.53 -4.10 -9.27
CA ARG A 18 -14.15 -3.57 -9.32
C ARG A 18 -13.44 -4.07 -10.56
N GLN A 19 -13.04 -3.13 -11.42
CA GLN A 19 -12.34 -3.43 -12.67
C GLN A 19 -10.81 -3.52 -12.50
N LEU A 20 -10.27 -2.93 -11.43
CA LEU A 20 -8.84 -2.91 -11.15
C LEU A 20 -8.58 -3.54 -9.80
N ASP A 21 -7.41 -4.15 -9.68
CA ASP A 21 -6.85 -4.54 -8.39
C ASP A 21 -6.64 -3.30 -7.52
N VAL A 22 -6.77 -3.43 -6.22
CA VAL A 22 -6.72 -2.30 -5.27
C VAL A 22 -5.72 -2.58 -4.18
N ILE A 23 -4.88 -1.59 -3.88
CA ILE A 23 -4.07 -1.57 -2.66
C ILE A 23 -4.92 -0.98 -1.54
N VAL A 24 -4.99 -1.67 -0.41
CA VAL A 24 -5.66 -1.21 0.82
C VAL A 24 -4.66 -1.34 1.97
N VAL A 25 -4.59 -0.35 2.84
CA VAL A 25 -3.82 -0.42 4.08
C VAL A 25 -4.78 -0.38 5.26
N THR A 26 -4.64 -1.35 6.16
CA THR A 26 -5.44 -1.43 7.38
C THR A 26 -4.56 -1.38 8.63
N ASP A 27 -5.15 -0.94 9.74
CA ASP A 27 -4.58 -1.16 11.06
C ASP A 27 -4.85 -2.59 11.57
N GLN A 28 -4.48 -2.84 12.82
CA GLN A 28 -4.67 -4.11 13.52
C GLN A 28 -6.16 -4.47 13.77
N ASP A 29 -7.03 -3.48 13.82
CA ASP A 29 -8.49 -3.65 14.02
C ASP A 29 -9.20 -3.87 12.68
N GLY A 30 -8.46 -3.80 11.56
CA GLY A 30 -8.97 -3.96 10.21
C GLY A 30 -9.58 -2.67 9.63
N ALA A 31 -9.45 -1.54 10.31
CA ALA A 31 -9.94 -0.27 9.79
C ALA A 31 -9.08 0.18 8.61
N THR A 32 -9.72 0.59 7.51
CA THR A 32 -9.00 1.06 6.32
C THR A 32 -8.43 2.46 6.58
N LEU A 33 -7.11 2.57 6.56
CA LEU A 33 -6.40 3.83 6.71
C LEU A 33 -6.20 4.53 5.36
N ALA A 34 -5.96 3.76 4.30
CA ALA A 34 -5.75 4.26 2.95
C ALA A 34 -6.10 3.20 1.91
N ASN A 35 -6.53 3.61 0.73
CA ASN A 35 -6.66 2.71 -0.40
C ASN A 35 -6.47 3.44 -1.74
N ARG A 36 -6.05 2.70 -2.76
CA ARG A 36 -5.91 3.20 -4.13
C ARG A 36 -5.97 2.04 -5.14
N PRO A 37 -6.74 2.17 -6.23
CA PRO A 37 -6.66 1.24 -7.36
C PRO A 37 -5.26 1.24 -7.97
N LEU A 38 -4.78 0.08 -8.40
CA LEU A 38 -3.56 0.01 -9.18
C LEU A 38 -3.75 0.70 -10.53
N PRO A 39 -2.71 1.38 -11.05
CA PRO A 39 -2.70 1.83 -12.44
C PRO A 39 -2.96 0.67 -13.40
N TYR A 40 -3.67 0.94 -14.51
CA TYR A 40 -3.93 -0.06 -15.54
C TYR A 40 -2.62 -0.64 -16.09
N GLY A 41 -2.60 -1.95 -16.32
CA GLY A 41 -1.42 -2.66 -16.81
C GLY A 41 -0.30 -2.83 -15.77
N THR A 42 -0.57 -2.59 -14.49
CA THR A 42 0.42 -2.88 -13.43
C THR A 42 0.69 -4.38 -13.36
N VAL A 43 1.96 -4.76 -13.50
CA VAL A 43 2.41 -6.16 -13.40
C VAL A 43 3.50 -6.30 -12.35
N GLY A 44 3.41 -7.36 -11.55
CA GLY A 44 4.39 -7.70 -10.54
C GLY A 44 4.41 -6.80 -9.30
N THR A 45 5.15 -7.26 -8.29
CA THR A 45 5.19 -6.66 -6.94
C THR A 45 5.74 -5.25 -6.90
N ARG A 46 6.59 -4.86 -7.85
CA ARG A 46 7.20 -3.52 -7.91
C ARG A 46 6.15 -2.42 -8.10
N GLY A 47 5.12 -2.66 -8.91
CA GLY A 47 4.05 -1.67 -9.12
C GLY A 47 3.14 -1.53 -7.89
N TRP A 48 2.95 -2.61 -7.14
CA TRP A 48 2.24 -2.60 -5.87
C TRP A 48 2.99 -1.76 -4.83
N ASP A 49 4.31 -1.95 -4.75
CA ASP A 49 5.18 -1.18 -3.85
C ASP A 49 5.22 0.32 -4.22
N VAL A 50 5.17 0.68 -5.50
CA VAL A 50 5.03 2.09 -5.93
C VAL A 50 3.72 2.69 -5.43
N THR A 51 2.62 1.96 -5.55
CA THR A 51 1.30 2.43 -5.08
C THR A 51 1.27 2.55 -3.55
N LEU A 52 1.87 1.61 -2.81
CA LEU A 52 2.06 1.72 -1.35
C LEU A 52 2.84 2.99 -0.97
N ARG A 53 3.96 3.27 -1.65
CA ARG A 53 4.76 4.49 -1.39
C ARG A 53 3.98 5.77 -1.67
N GLN A 54 3.16 5.78 -2.72
CA GLN A 54 2.27 6.91 -3.00
C GLN A 54 1.20 7.11 -1.92
N LEU A 55 0.83 6.05 -1.20
CA LEU A 55 -0.04 6.12 -0.03
C LEU A 55 0.72 6.47 1.26
N GLY A 56 2.04 6.65 1.21
CA GLY A 56 2.86 6.95 2.37
C GLY A 56 3.28 5.73 3.18
N PHE A 57 3.28 4.54 2.58
CA PHE A 57 3.66 3.29 3.25
C PHE A 57 4.77 2.57 2.51
N GLU A 58 5.61 1.86 3.25
CA GLU A 58 6.59 0.93 2.69
C GLU A 58 6.41 -0.47 3.25
N ARG A 59 6.77 -1.45 2.43
CA ARG A 59 6.62 -2.87 2.73
C ARG A 59 7.80 -3.37 3.57
N LEU A 60 7.49 -4.12 4.64
CA LEU A 60 8.45 -4.67 5.60
C LEU A 60 8.79 -6.16 5.41
N GLY A 61 8.20 -6.82 4.42
CA GLY A 61 8.39 -8.26 4.19
C GLY A 61 7.82 -8.71 2.86
N ALA A 62 7.88 -10.00 2.55
CA ALA A 62 7.33 -10.52 1.30
C ALA A 62 5.81 -10.30 1.20
N TRP A 63 5.31 -10.23 -0.03
CA TRP A 63 3.88 -10.39 -0.30
C TRP A 63 3.50 -11.85 -0.09
N MET A 64 2.53 -12.09 0.78
CA MET A 64 2.00 -13.40 1.13
C MET A 64 0.64 -13.60 0.46
N THR A 65 0.40 -14.77 -0.11
CA THR A 65 -0.86 -15.09 -0.78
C THR A 65 -2.00 -15.20 0.23
N THR A 66 -3.19 -14.72 -0.15
CA THR A 66 -4.44 -14.82 0.61
C THR A 66 -5.59 -15.24 -0.31
N SER A 67 -6.76 -15.53 0.24
CA SER A 67 -7.93 -15.98 -0.54
C SER A 67 -8.49 -14.93 -1.52
N GLY A 68 -8.09 -13.65 -1.41
CA GLY A 68 -8.58 -12.55 -2.26
C GLY A 68 -7.49 -11.71 -2.93
N GLY A 69 -6.25 -12.17 -2.88
CA GLY A 69 -5.08 -11.45 -3.37
C GLY A 69 -3.86 -11.68 -2.50
N TYR A 70 -3.16 -10.63 -2.09
CA TYR A 70 -1.94 -10.73 -1.30
C TYR A 70 -1.96 -9.79 -0.09
N CYS A 71 -1.17 -10.09 0.94
CA CYS A 71 -0.94 -9.18 2.05
C CYS A 71 0.55 -9.07 2.38
N CYS A 72 0.95 -7.99 3.04
CA CYS A 72 2.27 -7.83 3.62
C CYS A 72 2.21 -6.91 4.84
N ARG A 73 3.21 -6.98 5.72
CA ARG A 73 3.40 -5.96 6.75
C ARG A 73 3.93 -4.68 6.10
N VAL A 74 3.41 -3.55 6.56
CA VAL A 74 3.84 -2.23 6.10
C VAL A 74 4.14 -1.32 7.27
N GLN A 75 4.87 -0.24 7.03
CA GLN A 75 5.04 0.86 7.95
C GLN A 75 4.81 2.19 7.26
N ARG A 76 4.51 3.24 8.03
CA ARG A 76 4.45 4.60 7.50
C ARG A 76 5.85 5.05 7.09
N ILE A 77 5.98 5.57 5.88
CA ILE A 77 7.15 6.35 5.48
C ILE A 77 7.00 7.68 6.21
N GLY A 78 7.88 7.95 7.18
CA GLY A 78 7.91 9.25 7.84
C GLY A 78 7.94 10.36 6.79
N ALA A 79 7.28 11.50 7.05
CA ALA A 79 7.30 12.62 6.11
C ALA A 79 8.75 12.89 5.68
N PRO A 80 9.02 13.06 4.36
CA PRO A 80 10.37 13.42 3.94
C PRO A 80 10.78 14.68 4.73
N PRO A 81 12.01 14.75 5.27
CA PRO A 81 12.44 15.92 6.01
C PRO A 81 12.23 17.15 5.14
N ALA A 82 11.55 18.17 5.68
CA ALA A 82 11.20 19.41 4.99
C ALA A 82 12.39 20.10 4.28
N ALA A 83 13.62 19.71 4.64
CA ALA A 83 14.87 20.11 3.99
C ALA A 83 14.96 19.78 2.49
N VAL A 84 14.21 18.81 1.96
CA VAL A 84 14.28 18.45 0.52
C VAL A 84 13.47 19.41 -0.36
N LEU A 85 12.49 20.12 0.20
CA LEU A 85 11.64 21.06 -0.56
C LEU A 85 12.25 22.46 -0.73
N ALA A 86 13.38 22.76 -0.08
CA ALA A 86 13.99 24.10 -0.09
C ALA A 86 15.10 24.28 -1.15
N ARG A 87 15.34 23.33 -2.07
CA ARG A 87 16.49 23.38 -2.99
C ARG A 87 16.18 23.69 -4.46
N THR A 88 15.00 24.21 -4.75
CA THR A 88 14.68 24.76 -6.08
C THR A 88 13.92 26.07 -5.91
N ALA A 89 14.66 27.14 -5.63
CA ALA A 89 14.26 28.52 -5.87
C ALA A 89 15.43 29.22 -6.58
#